data_AF-A0A7W4HHN3-F1
#
_entry.id   AF-A0A7W4HHN3-F1
#
_cell.length_a   1.000
_cell.length_b   1.000
_cell.length_c   1.000
_cell.angle_alpha   90.00
_cell.angle_beta   90.00
_cell.angle_gamma   90.00
#
_symmetry.space_group_name_H-M   'P 1'
#
loop_
_entity.id
_entity.type
_entity.pdbx_description
1 polymer ?
#
loop_
_entity_poly.entity_id
_entity_poly.type
_entity_poly.pdbx_seq_one_letter_code
_entity_poly.pdbx_strand_id
1 'polypeptide(L)'
;MAHDDSNPMLQPIHGVSLQDYAAAASKMANGMSADEVCKRLGIDMPVWDEVNQLWVKRMQQDQTMAVMSLYGQYFGSANTHPKFSDSKNSSNKGEDYLTKIQNDEAFYYELNGARQAAYEAGLDGAQWIQDNYGISLGDFQSAAMKWMSNMSNIQKMLQYQEQKQREYAEKFSKEMGGGVADDIEF
;
A
#
# COMPACT_ATOMS: atom_id res chain seq x y z
N MET A 1 -0.59 -20.04 -10.40
CA MET A 1 -0.30 -21.46 -10.08
C MET A 1 -0.91 -21.75 -8.72
N ALA A 2 -1.46 -22.94 -8.50
CA ALA A 2 -1.91 -23.34 -7.16
C ALA A 2 -0.68 -23.74 -6.32
N HIS A 3 -0.74 -23.54 -5.00
CA HIS A 3 0.27 -24.05 -4.08
C HIS A 3 0.34 -25.57 -4.21
N ASP A 4 1.52 -26.09 -4.55
CA ASP A 4 1.76 -27.54 -4.62
C ASP A 4 2.38 -28.00 -3.30
N ASP A 5 1.56 -28.61 -2.45
CA ASP A 5 1.96 -29.11 -1.13
C ASP A 5 3.02 -30.22 -1.19
N SER A 6 3.25 -30.82 -2.37
CA SER A 6 4.27 -31.86 -2.57
C SER A 6 5.64 -31.29 -2.93
N ASN A 7 5.73 -30.00 -3.30
CA ASN A 7 6.99 -29.38 -3.67
C ASN A 7 7.83 -29.08 -2.41
N PRO A 8 9.02 -29.72 -2.23
CA PRO A 8 9.86 -29.49 -1.06
C PRO A 8 10.35 -28.03 -0.95
N MET A 9 10.40 -27.30 -2.06
CA MET A 9 10.79 -25.89 -2.08
C MET A 9 9.70 -24.96 -1.53
N LEU A 10 8.44 -25.41 -1.45
CA LEU A 10 7.32 -24.62 -0.92
C LEU A 10 7.02 -24.92 0.56
N GLN A 11 7.69 -25.90 1.17
CA GLN A 11 7.45 -26.24 2.58
C GLN A 11 7.79 -25.08 3.52
N PRO A 12 7.00 -24.80 4.57
CA PRO A 12 7.32 -23.72 5.51
C PRO A 12 8.71 -23.86 6.14
N ILE A 13 9.37 -22.72 6.35
CA ILE A 13 10.66 -22.63 7.07
C ILE A 13 10.37 -22.08 8.46
N HIS A 14 10.65 -22.85 9.52
CA HIS A 14 10.28 -22.51 10.91
C HIS A 14 8.79 -22.15 11.09
N GLY A 15 7.90 -22.76 10.30
CA GLY A 15 6.47 -22.44 10.32
C GLY A 15 6.08 -21.17 9.55
N VAL A 16 7.05 -20.48 8.92
CA VAL A 16 6.80 -19.36 8.01
C VAL A 16 6.61 -19.90 6.59
N SER A 17 5.37 -19.81 6.09
CA SER A 17 5.02 -20.19 4.72
C SER A 17 5.60 -19.20 3.70
N LEU A 18 5.61 -19.57 2.40
CA LEU A 18 6.00 -18.65 1.33
C LEU A 18 5.10 -17.41 1.30
N GLN A 19 3.81 -17.60 1.59
CA GLN A 19 2.82 -16.53 1.63
C GLN A 19 3.09 -15.55 2.79
N ASP A 20 3.38 -16.07 3.98
CA ASP A 20 3.77 -15.25 5.14
C ASP A 20 5.05 -14.46 4.86
N TYR A 21 6.06 -15.11 4.29
CA TYR A 21 7.34 -14.48 3.95
C TYR A 21 7.18 -13.38 2.90
N ALA A 22 6.43 -13.65 1.82
CA ALA A 22 6.19 -12.66 0.77
C ALA A 22 5.41 -11.44 1.28
N ALA A 23 4.43 -11.65 2.16
CA ALA A 23 3.70 -10.56 2.80
C ALA A 23 4.60 -9.74 3.74
N ALA A 24 5.44 -10.40 4.55
CA ALA A 24 6.42 -9.74 5.40
C ALA A 24 7.42 -8.89 4.58
N ALA A 25 8.01 -9.47 3.53
CA ALA A 25 8.94 -8.77 2.64
C ALA A 25 8.30 -7.55 1.97
N SER A 26 7.05 -7.67 1.54
CA SER A 26 6.27 -6.56 0.98
C SER A 26 6.05 -5.45 2.00
N LYS A 27 5.68 -5.78 3.24
CA LYS A 27 5.50 -4.78 4.31
C LYS A 27 6.81 -4.10 4.70
N MET A 28 7.92 -4.83 4.75
CA MET A 28 9.23 -4.24 5.00
C MET A 28 9.67 -3.28 3.89
N ALA A 29 9.41 -3.63 2.63
CA ALA A 29 9.63 -2.71 1.51
C ALA A 29 8.77 -1.44 1.60
N ASN A 30 7.64 -1.50 2.30
CA ASN A 30 6.76 -0.37 2.60
C ASN A 30 6.97 0.23 4.01
N GLY A 31 8.14 0.00 4.63
CA GLY A 31 8.55 0.70 5.86
C GLY A 31 8.25 -0.01 7.19
N MET A 32 7.70 -1.23 7.18
CA MET A 32 7.55 -2.03 8.41
C MET A 32 8.93 -2.48 8.92
N SER A 33 9.18 -2.36 10.24
CA SER A 33 10.43 -2.83 10.84
C SER A 33 10.50 -4.35 10.94
N ALA A 34 11.71 -4.90 10.97
CA ALA A 34 11.95 -6.33 11.17
C ALA A 34 11.40 -6.82 12.53
N ASP A 35 11.49 -6.00 13.59
CA ASP A 35 10.91 -6.32 14.90
C ASP A 35 9.38 -6.52 14.84
N GLU A 36 8.66 -5.66 14.11
CA GLU A 36 7.21 -5.78 13.95
C GLU A 36 6.84 -6.99 13.10
N VAL A 37 7.64 -7.32 12.09
CA VAL A 37 7.49 -8.57 11.32
C VAL A 37 7.66 -9.80 12.22
N CYS A 38 8.73 -9.85 13.00
CA CYS A 38 9.00 -10.93 13.96
C CYS A 38 7.83 -11.14 14.91
N LYS A 39 7.32 -10.04 15.48
CA LYS A 39 6.14 -10.04 16.36
C LYS A 39 4.88 -10.59 15.68
N ARG A 40 4.61 -10.21 14.43
CA ARG A 40 3.42 -10.68 13.69
C ARG A 40 3.50 -12.14 13.28
N LEU A 41 4.70 -12.61 12.99
CA LEU A 41 4.97 -14.00 12.66
C LEU A 41 5.07 -14.89 13.90
N GLY A 42 5.26 -14.31 15.08
CA GLY A 42 5.49 -15.05 16.33
C GLY A 42 6.85 -15.73 16.35
N ILE A 43 7.88 -15.09 15.76
CA ILE A 43 9.26 -15.58 15.67
C ILE A 43 10.23 -14.55 16.22
N ASP A 44 11.46 -14.97 16.52
CA ASP A 44 12.54 -14.07 16.93
C ASP A 44 13.41 -13.62 15.75
N MET A 45 14.16 -12.53 15.91
CA MET A 45 15.03 -11.96 14.88
C MET A 45 16.01 -12.97 14.26
N PRO A 46 16.69 -13.85 15.02
CA PRO A 46 17.56 -14.87 14.42
C PRO A 46 16.80 -15.85 13.52
N VAL A 47 15.55 -16.19 13.86
CA VAL A 47 14.69 -17.05 13.04
C VAL A 47 14.28 -16.31 11.76
N TRP A 48 13.97 -15.01 11.86
CA TRP A 48 13.66 -14.19 10.70
C TRP A 48 14.85 -14.10 9.71
N ASP A 49 16.06 -13.87 10.21
CA ASP A 49 17.27 -13.82 9.38
C ASP A 49 17.50 -15.14 8.63
N GLU A 50 17.31 -16.27 9.32
CA GLU A 50 17.41 -17.60 8.72
C GLU A 50 16.30 -17.85 7.68
N VAL A 51 15.04 -17.52 7.99
CA VAL A 51 13.90 -17.60 7.07
C VAL A 51 14.19 -16.80 5.79
N ASN A 52 14.70 -15.57 5.92
CA ASN A 52 15.00 -14.71 4.79
C ASN A 52 16.09 -15.30 3.89
N GLN A 53 17.18 -15.81 4.48
CA GLN A 53 18.25 -16.46 3.71
C GLN A 53 17.77 -17.72 3.00
N LEU A 54 16.99 -18.56 3.69
CA LEU A 54 16.54 -19.84 3.15
C LEU A 54 15.50 -19.67 2.04
N TRP A 55 14.57 -18.71 2.14
CA TRP A 55 13.64 -18.42 1.06
C TRP A 55 14.33 -17.86 -0.18
N VAL A 56 15.28 -16.91 -0.01
CA VAL A 56 16.10 -16.40 -1.13
C VAL A 56 16.87 -17.54 -1.79
N LYS A 57 17.48 -18.43 -1.00
CA LYS A 57 18.19 -19.60 -1.52
C LYS A 57 17.26 -20.53 -2.31
N ARG A 58 16.04 -20.80 -1.82
CA ARG A 58 15.06 -21.63 -2.53
C ARG A 58 14.61 -21.01 -3.84
N MET A 59 14.41 -19.69 -3.89
CA MET A 59 14.11 -19.00 -5.14
C MET A 59 15.25 -19.11 -6.16
N GLN A 60 16.50 -19.05 -5.71
CA GLN A 60 17.67 -19.21 -6.58
C GLN A 60 17.85 -20.66 -7.06
N GLN A 61 17.50 -21.64 -6.22
CA GLN A 61 17.66 -23.07 -6.53
C GLN A 61 16.48 -23.65 -7.32
N ASP A 62 15.32 -23.01 -7.29
CA ASP A 62 14.13 -23.47 -7.99
C ASP A 62 14.27 -23.31 -9.52
N GLN A 63 14.56 -24.41 -10.19
CA GLN A 63 14.65 -24.49 -11.65
C GLN A 63 13.28 -24.39 -12.35
N THR A 64 12.17 -24.50 -11.60
CA THR A 64 10.80 -24.54 -12.15
C THR A 64 10.12 -23.16 -12.17
N MET A 65 10.75 -22.15 -11.55
CA MET A 65 10.21 -20.79 -11.39
C MET A 65 8.90 -20.72 -10.58
N ALA A 66 8.46 -21.82 -9.97
CA ALA A 66 7.24 -21.90 -9.19
C ALA A 66 7.31 -21.06 -7.92
N VAL A 67 8.43 -21.13 -7.19
CA VAL A 67 8.66 -20.38 -5.94
C VAL A 67 8.67 -18.89 -6.24
N MET A 68 9.39 -18.45 -7.28
CA MET A 68 9.50 -17.04 -7.65
C MET A 68 8.15 -16.47 -8.14
N SER A 69 7.39 -17.26 -8.92
CA SER A 69 6.09 -16.85 -9.42
C SER A 69 5.05 -16.71 -8.31
N LEU A 70 4.99 -17.68 -7.39
CA LEU A 70 4.11 -17.61 -6.21
C LEU A 70 4.52 -16.49 -5.25
N TYR A 71 5.83 -16.29 -5.05
CA TYR A 71 6.34 -15.17 -4.27
C TYR A 71 5.83 -13.83 -4.80
N GLY A 72 5.98 -13.56 -6.11
CA GLY A 72 5.52 -12.30 -6.71
C GLY A 72 4.01 -12.08 -6.56
N GLN A 73 3.22 -13.15 -6.72
CA GLN A 73 1.77 -13.11 -6.49
C GLN A 73 1.42 -12.74 -5.03
N TYR A 74 2.04 -13.41 -4.05
CA TYR A 74 1.79 -13.16 -2.64
C TYR A 74 2.32 -11.79 -2.18
N PHE A 75 3.47 -11.36 -2.72
CA PHE A 75 4.05 -10.05 -2.45
C PHE A 75 3.11 -8.92 -2.88
N GLY A 76 2.52 -9.03 -4.08
CA GLY A 76 1.56 -8.06 -4.61
C GLY A 76 0.19 -8.09 -3.91
N SER A 77 -0.11 -9.14 -3.13
CA SER A 77 -1.36 -9.29 -2.37
C SER A 77 -1.15 -9.22 -0.85
N ALA A 78 -0.01 -8.70 -0.39
CA ALA A 78 0.35 -8.64 1.03
C ALA A 78 -0.68 -7.90 1.91
N ASN A 79 -1.42 -6.95 1.35
CA ASN A 79 -2.46 -6.19 2.07
C ASN A 79 -3.68 -7.04 2.46
N THR A 80 -3.91 -8.18 1.79
CA THR A 80 -5.00 -9.12 2.14
C THR A 80 -4.55 -10.24 3.06
N HIS A 81 -3.26 -10.26 3.44
CA HIS A 81 -2.68 -11.34 4.23
C HIS A 81 -3.11 -11.29 5.71
N PRO A 82 -3.66 -12.35 6.32
CA PRO A 82 -4.24 -12.30 7.66
C PRO A 82 -3.32 -11.78 8.79
N LYS A 83 -2.01 -12.03 8.71
CA LYS A 83 -1.02 -11.56 9.71
C LYS A 83 -0.49 -10.15 9.44
N PHE A 84 -0.64 -9.65 8.22
CA PHE A 84 -0.04 -8.40 7.73
C PHE A 84 -1.06 -7.40 7.18
N SER A 85 -2.34 -7.76 7.14
CA SER A 85 -3.43 -6.82 7.05
C SER A 85 -3.42 -6.01 8.34
N ASP A 86 -2.86 -4.82 8.26
CA ASP A 86 -2.85 -3.88 9.37
C ASP A 86 -4.31 -3.54 9.71
N SER A 87 -4.87 -4.21 10.72
CA SER A 87 -6.12 -3.77 11.38
C SER A 87 -5.94 -2.44 12.14
N LYS A 88 -4.79 -1.79 11.96
CA LYS A 88 -4.57 -0.38 12.30
C LYS A 88 -4.49 0.44 11.01
N ASN A 89 -5.63 0.51 10.33
CA ASN A 89 -6.05 1.76 9.72
C ASN A 89 -6.06 2.80 10.84
N SER A 90 -4.98 3.57 10.96
CA SER A 90 -5.07 4.87 11.62
C SER A 90 -6.09 5.68 10.82
N SER A 91 -7.07 6.25 11.53
CA SER A 91 -8.13 7.13 11.04
C SER A 91 -9.39 6.46 10.45
N ASN A 92 -10.35 6.22 11.33
CA ASN A 92 -11.81 6.29 11.11
C ASN A 92 -12.30 6.76 9.73
N LYS A 93 -12.98 5.86 9.01
CA LYS A 93 -14.38 5.95 8.55
C LYS A 93 -14.75 4.59 7.97
N GLY A 94 -15.93 4.06 8.28
CA GLY A 94 -16.37 2.70 7.92
C GLY A 94 -16.60 2.45 6.42
N GLU A 95 -15.84 3.08 5.54
CA GLU A 95 -15.88 2.89 4.09
C GLU A 95 -14.65 2.10 3.62
N ASP A 96 -14.88 1.06 2.82
CA ASP A 96 -13.83 0.30 2.14
C ASP A 96 -13.29 1.09 0.95
N TYR A 97 -12.34 1.98 1.24
CA TYR A 97 -11.73 2.85 0.23
C TYR A 97 -10.86 2.10 -0.79
N LEU A 98 -10.35 0.91 -0.45
CA LEU A 98 -9.62 0.05 -1.40
C LEU A 98 -10.55 -0.50 -2.46
N THR A 99 -11.72 -0.99 -2.07
CA THR A 99 -12.75 -1.39 -3.04
C THR A 99 -13.27 -0.18 -3.81
N LYS A 100 -13.42 0.97 -3.16
CA LYS A 100 -13.93 2.19 -3.80
C LYS A 100 -12.99 2.72 -4.89
N ILE A 101 -11.69 2.86 -4.61
CA ILE A 101 -10.72 3.39 -5.61
C ILE A 101 -10.61 2.51 -6.84
N GLN A 102 -10.90 1.21 -6.71
CA GLN A 102 -10.93 0.28 -7.82
C GLN A 102 -12.22 0.38 -8.63
N ASN A 103 -13.37 0.73 -8.05
CA ASN A 103 -14.67 0.63 -8.73
C ASN A 103 -15.36 1.97 -9.02
N ASP A 104 -14.86 3.06 -8.44
CA ASP A 104 -15.36 4.41 -8.63
C ASP A 104 -14.28 5.28 -9.30
N GLU A 105 -14.46 5.53 -10.60
CA GLU A 105 -13.55 6.35 -11.41
C GLU A 105 -13.42 7.76 -10.82
N ALA A 106 -14.53 8.37 -10.41
CA ALA A 106 -14.53 9.72 -9.87
C ALA A 106 -13.73 9.77 -8.56
N PHE A 107 -13.86 8.76 -7.70
CA PHE A 107 -13.09 8.69 -6.46
C PHE A 107 -11.57 8.60 -6.71
N TYR A 108 -11.13 7.83 -7.71
CA TYR A 108 -9.71 7.80 -8.11
C TYR A 108 -9.20 9.17 -8.58
N TYR A 109 -9.97 9.87 -9.43
CA TYR A 109 -9.59 11.20 -9.91
C TYR A 109 -9.65 12.27 -8.80
N GLU A 110 -10.59 12.15 -7.85
CA GLU A 110 -10.63 13.00 -6.66
C GLU A 110 -9.35 12.86 -5.84
N LEU A 111 -8.93 11.63 -5.53
CA LEU A 111 -7.70 11.41 -4.77
C LEU A 111 -6.45 11.83 -5.53
N ASN A 112 -6.42 11.75 -6.86
CA ASN A 112 -5.32 12.35 -7.64
C ASN A 112 -5.25 13.87 -7.51
N GLY A 113 -6.40 14.55 -7.47
CA GLY A 113 -6.47 15.98 -7.20
C GLY A 113 -5.98 16.32 -5.79
N ALA A 114 -6.46 15.57 -4.78
CA ALA A 114 -6.03 15.73 -3.40
C ALA A 114 -4.52 15.52 -3.22
N ARG A 115 -3.96 14.48 -3.86
CA ARG A 115 -2.53 14.17 -3.82
C ARG A 115 -1.68 15.29 -4.40
N GLN A 116 -2.08 15.87 -5.53
CA GLN A 116 -1.39 16.99 -6.16
C GLN A 116 -1.44 18.24 -5.28
N ALA A 117 -2.62 18.56 -4.74
CA ALA A 117 -2.77 19.68 -3.81
C ALA A 117 -1.91 19.51 -2.55
N ALA A 118 -1.79 18.28 -2.03
CA ALA A 118 -0.94 17.99 -0.88
C ALA A 118 0.54 18.27 -1.20
N TYR A 119 1.03 17.85 -2.36
CA TYR A 119 2.40 18.17 -2.80
C TYR A 119 2.62 19.67 -2.97
N GLU A 120 1.65 20.39 -3.56
CA GLU A 120 1.72 21.86 -3.70
C GLU A 120 1.71 22.58 -2.34
N ALA A 121 1.06 21.99 -1.34
CA ALA A 121 1.09 22.43 0.05
C ALA A 121 2.37 22.03 0.81
N GLY A 122 3.32 21.33 0.18
CA GLY A 122 4.55 20.87 0.81
C GLY A 122 4.39 19.62 1.69
N LEU A 123 3.26 18.91 1.58
CA LEU A 123 2.99 17.64 2.24
C LEU A 123 3.41 16.47 1.33
N ASP A 124 3.68 15.31 1.91
CA ASP A 124 3.76 14.06 1.15
C ASP A 124 2.33 13.59 0.82
N GLY A 125 1.90 13.80 -0.42
CA GLY A 125 0.56 13.43 -0.87
C GLY A 125 0.29 11.92 -0.84
N ALA A 126 1.30 11.07 -1.03
CA ALA A 126 1.12 9.61 -0.94
C ALA A 126 0.91 9.20 0.52
N GLN A 127 1.72 9.73 1.43
CA GLN A 127 1.55 9.51 2.86
C GLN A 127 0.20 10.05 3.35
N TRP A 128 -0.20 11.23 2.89
CA TRP A 128 -1.49 11.82 3.26
C TRP A 128 -2.67 10.93 2.83
N ILE A 129 -2.64 10.37 1.61
CA ILE A 129 -3.67 9.42 1.16
C ILE A 129 -3.69 8.18 2.05
N GLN A 130 -2.51 7.64 2.37
CA GLN A 130 -2.40 6.47 3.24
C GLN A 130 -2.98 6.75 4.64
N ASP A 131 -2.68 7.90 5.23
CA ASP A 131 -3.13 8.28 6.57
C ASP A 131 -4.64 8.59 6.66
N ASN A 132 -5.25 9.07 5.56
CA ASN A 132 -6.65 9.50 5.52
C ASN A 132 -7.60 8.45 4.92
N TYR A 133 -7.10 7.57 4.06
CA TYR A 133 -7.90 6.60 3.32
C TYR A 133 -7.42 5.16 3.44
N GLY A 134 -6.27 4.90 4.07
CA GLY A 134 -5.70 3.55 4.18
C GLY A 134 -5.24 2.96 2.84
N ILE A 135 -5.07 3.80 1.81
CA ILE A 135 -4.66 3.37 0.47
C ILE A 135 -3.15 3.55 0.36
N SER A 136 -2.41 2.45 0.19
CA SER A 136 -0.96 2.53 -0.02
C SER A 136 -0.61 3.09 -1.40
N LEU A 137 0.63 3.55 -1.58
CA LEU A 137 1.12 3.95 -2.90
C LEU A 137 0.97 2.82 -3.93
N GLY A 138 1.22 1.57 -3.55
CA GLY A 138 1.05 0.40 -4.43
C GLY A 138 -0.40 0.19 -4.88
N ASP A 139 -1.35 0.26 -3.95
CA ASP A 139 -2.78 0.14 -4.27
C ASP A 139 -3.24 1.29 -5.19
N PHE A 140 -2.73 2.49 -4.96
CA PHE A 140 -2.99 3.66 -5.79
C PHE A 140 -2.46 3.49 -7.22
N GLN A 141 -1.23 2.97 -7.38
CA GLN A 141 -0.65 2.68 -8.71
C GLN A 141 -1.44 1.59 -9.45
N SER A 142 -1.95 0.59 -8.74
CA SER A 142 -2.82 -0.43 -9.32
C SER A 142 -4.11 0.17 -9.88
N ALA A 143 -4.77 1.04 -9.12
CA ALA A 143 -5.94 1.78 -9.59
C ALA A 143 -5.61 2.68 -10.79
N ALA A 144 -4.44 3.33 -10.77
CA ALA A 144 -4.00 4.18 -11.87
C ALA A 144 -3.89 3.43 -13.20
N MET A 145 -3.29 2.24 -13.20
CA MET A 145 -3.22 1.40 -14.40
C MET A 145 -4.61 1.01 -14.93
N LYS A 146 -5.55 0.67 -14.03
CA LYS A 146 -6.93 0.35 -14.39
C LYS A 146 -7.60 1.53 -15.09
N TRP A 147 -7.57 2.70 -14.49
CA TRP A 147 -8.28 3.87 -15.03
C TRP A 147 -7.59 4.49 -16.25
N MET A 148 -6.26 4.38 -16.37
CA MET A 148 -5.54 4.76 -17.60
C MET A 148 -5.99 3.96 -18.83
N SER A 149 -6.46 2.72 -18.64
CA SER A 149 -7.00 1.91 -19.74
C SER A 149 -8.42 2.34 -20.17
N ASN A 150 -9.11 3.15 -19.36
CA ASN A 150 -10.45 3.65 -19.64
C ASN A 150 -10.43 5.11 -20.12
N MET A 151 -10.40 5.30 -21.44
CA MET A 151 -10.34 6.63 -22.05
C MET A 151 -11.71 7.31 -22.25
N SER A 152 -12.81 6.64 -21.93
CA SER A 152 -14.16 7.08 -22.31
C SER A 152 -14.58 8.43 -21.70
N ASN A 153 -14.13 8.74 -20.48
CA ASN A 153 -14.49 9.95 -19.75
C ASN A 153 -13.32 10.88 -19.45
N ILE A 154 -12.15 10.67 -20.08
CA ILE A 154 -10.89 11.27 -19.64
C ILE A 154 -10.95 12.80 -19.54
N GLN A 155 -11.53 13.49 -20.51
CA GLN A 155 -11.64 14.96 -20.47
C GLN A 155 -12.48 15.45 -19.29
N LYS A 156 -13.63 14.82 -19.04
CA LYS A 156 -14.52 15.14 -17.92
C LYS A 156 -13.81 14.86 -16.58
N MET A 157 -13.10 13.75 -16.50
CA MET A 157 -12.39 13.35 -15.28
C MET A 157 -11.16 14.21 -14.99
N LEU A 158 -10.44 14.68 -16.00
CA LEU A 158 -9.36 15.65 -15.82
C LEU A 158 -9.88 16.99 -15.30
N GLN A 159 -11.01 17.49 -15.83
CA GLN A 159 -11.66 18.69 -15.28
C GLN A 159 -12.12 18.50 -13.83
N TYR A 160 -12.68 17.33 -13.53
CA TYR A 160 -13.06 16.97 -12.16
C TYR A 160 -11.86 16.90 -11.22
N GLN A 161 -10.74 16.32 -11.67
CA GLN A 161 -9.49 16.27 -10.92
C GLN A 161 -8.96 17.67 -10.62
N GLU A 162 -8.93 18.57 -11.61
CA GLU A 162 -8.53 19.97 -11.41
C GLU A 162 -9.44 20.71 -10.41
N GLN A 163 -10.75 20.47 -10.49
CA GLN A 163 -11.69 21.01 -9.51
C GLN A 163 -11.37 20.51 -8.11
N LYS A 164 -11.18 19.21 -7.94
CA LYS A 164 -10.84 18.61 -6.63
C LYS A 164 -9.49 19.07 -6.11
N GLN A 165 -8.49 19.21 -6.97
CA GLN A 165 -7.21 19.79 -6.58
C GLN A 165 -7.38 21.18 -5.97
N ARG A 166 -8.16 22.07 -6.59
CA ARG A 166 -8.45 23.40 -6.01
C ARG A 166 -9.14 23.32 -4.65
N GLU A 167 -10.17 22.46 -4.52
CA GLU A 167 -10.88 22.26 -3.25
C GLU A 167 -9.95 21.77 -2.12
N TYR A 168 -9.07 20.81 -2.41
CA TYR A 168 -8.09 20.31 -1.44
C TYR A 168 -6.97 21.32 -1.15
N ALA A 169 -6.52 22.09 -2.14
CA ALA A 169 -5.52 23.14 -1.93
C ALA A 169 -6.04 24.22 -0.97
N GLU A 170 -7.31 24.64 -1.12
CA GLU A 170 -7.96 25.54 -0.17
C GLU A 170 -8.06 24.92 1.24
N LYS A 171 -8.39 23.63 1.32
CA LYS A 171 -8.45 22.90 2.59
C LYS A 171 -7.09 22.89 3.28
N PHE A 172 -6.02 22.49 2.59
CA PHE A 172 -4.67 22.44 3.16
C PHE A 172 -4.16 23.83 3.52
N SER A 173 -4.44 24.85 2.71
CA SER A 173 -4.11 26.24 3.03
C SER A 173 -4.76 26.71 4.34
N LYS A 174 -6.05 26.37 4.57
CA LYS A 174 -6.75 26.68 5.84
C LYS A 174 -6.17 25.90 7.03
N GLU A 175 -5.87 24.62 6.84
CA GLU A 175 -5.32 23.75 7.89
C GLU A 175 -3.88 24.16 8.29
N MET A 176 -3.08 24.64 7.34
CA MET A 176 -1.70 25.11 7.59
C MET A 176 -1.60 26.60 7.96
N GLY A 177 -2.54 27.43 7.51
CA GLY A 177 -2.57 28.87 7.77
C GLY A 177 -3.35 29.28 9.04
N GLY A 178 -4.15 28.38 9.60
CA GLY A 178 -5.02 28.64 10.76
C GLY A 178 -4.32 28.79 12.13
N GLY A 179 -3.02 29.10 12.16
CA GLY A 179 -2.23 29.21 13.39
C GLY A 179 -1.39 30.47 13.57
N VAL A 180 -1.33 31.41 12.61
CA VAL A 180 -0.39 32.57 12.70
C VAL A 180 -1.00 33.93 12.35
N ALA A 181 -2.28 34.02 11.96
CA ALA A 181 -2.86 35.30 11.53
C ALA A 181 -4.13 35.63 12.31
N ASP A 182 -4.01 35.99 13.60
CA ASP A 182 -5.06 36.81 14.25
C ASP A 182 -4.66 37.54 15.56
N ASP A 183 -3.38 37.61 15.99
CA ASP A 183 -3.01 38.35 17.23
C ASP A 183 -1.72 39.19 17.11
N ILE A 184 -1.70 40.22 16.25
CA ILE A 184 -0.84 41.39 16.47
C ILE A 184 -1.65 42.66 16.18
N GLU A 185 -2.38 43.13 17.19
CA GLU A 185 -2.59 44.58 17.37
C GLU A 185 -1.33 45.14 18.04
N PHE A 186 -0.56 45.97 17.32
CA PHE A 186 0.29 47.03 17.89
C PHE A 186 0.51 48.15 16.87
#